data_AF-A0A3D3LE90-F1
#
_entry.id   AF-A0A3D3LE90-F1
#
_cell.length_a   1.000
_cell.length_b   1.000
_cell.length_c   1.000
_cell.angle_alpha   90.00
_cell.angle_beta   90.00
_cell.angle_gamma   90.00
#
_symmetry.space_group_name_H-M   'P 1'
#
loop_
_entity.id
_entity.type
_entity.pdbx_description
1 polymer ?
#
loop_
_entity_poly.entity_id
_entity_poly.type
_entity_poly.pdbx_seq_one_letter_code
_entity_poly.pdbx_strand_id
1 'polypeptide(L)'
;TPNIPGVKPGTRAAALADSQISLPDGFLSNFGKPVRESVCECERSNEVNLGPVMALMSGPTVGDAISDPNNAIAKLTKEVADDRKLVEEIFVRVLNRMPTDKEIAAALASMESMDAEHKALTAEWQAKEAEQKPHIEKAEADRLAAIAAAKQELEAYKVKMAPEWKKKEEARLAAIKKAGEAVKKAAEAAPAQQPRWENYLDLTTLWEPLEMKVTRAGGVAKLEPQPDKSLLATLLPNGQLAPGNYQLQGRTALKGITAIKLEVLPDDRLPNNGPGIAPDGNFVLSEIVVSASPADAKRAKAAAQAITLRNPRADFEQANFPVTESLKKGNRDRGWAVSPEGGFRHEAIFEFDKPVDFEGGALLNVQLTQFYQNGKYNLGKFRLWVTTAPVVRFGTPKVVAEAMKLPAGKRSKEQQAALAAHFLEQSRDYQTQKKALAAASKPLPPDQPLLALEARLTETEKPIVLDPKLVQLRRDAGLSTKQLTDRRLTAAQDLAWALINSPAFLFNH
;
A
#
# COMPACT_ATOMS: atom_id res chain seq x y z
N THR A 1 33.32 -23.73 16.05
CA THR A 1 32.76 -24.90 15.31
C THR A 1 31.76 -24.38 14.29
N PRO A 2 31.59 -25.00 13.11
CA PRO A 2 30.63 -24.49 12.12
C PRO A 2 29.23 -24.33 12.71
N ASN A 3 28.63 -23.15 12.53
CA ASN A 3 27.30 -22.82 13.01
C ASN A 3 26.38 -22.56 11.81
N ILE A 4 25.99 -23.64 11.13
CA ILE A 4 25.14 -23.57 9.95
C ILE A 4 23.67 -23.52 10.41
N PRO A 5 22.87 -22.52 10.00
CA PRO A 5 21.47 -22.40 10.41
C PRO A 5 20.66 -23.66 10.09
N GLY A 6 19.79 -24.07 11.01
CA GLY A 6 18.90 -25.22 10.81
C GLY A 6 19.51 -26.60 11.06
N VAL A 7 20.79 -26.69 11.46
CA VAL A 7 21.43 -27.94 11.88
C VAL A 7 22.15 -27.80 13.22
N LYS A 8 22.47 -28.94 13.85
CA LYS A 8 23.23 -28.95 15.11
C LYS A 8 24.60 -28.26 14.94
N PRO A 9 25.07 -27.45 15.91
CA PRO A 9 26.41 -26.89 15.89
C PRO A 9 27.48 -27.97 15.70
N GLY A 10 28.45 -27.71 14.81
CA GLY A 10 29.51 -28.65 14.45
C GLY A 10 29.19 -29.57 13.26
N THR A 11 27.98 -29.52 12.70
CA THR A 11 27.66 -30.21 11.44
C THR A 11 28.55 -29.67 10.31
N ARG A 12 29.29 -30.56 9.64
CA ARG A 12 30.15 -30.21 8.51
C ARG A 12 29.31 -29.81 7.30
N ALA A 13 29.78 -28.86 6.49
CA ALA A 13 29.11 -28.48 5.24
C ALA A 13 28.85 -29.68 4.31
N ALA A 14 29.80 -30.62 4.25
CA ALA A 14 29.66 -31.87 3.48
C ALA A 14 28.61 -32.85 4.05
N ALA A 15 28.19 -32.68 5.31
CA ALA A 15 27.20 -33.53 5.98
C ALA A 15 25.77 -32.97 5.91
N LEU A 16 25.55 -31.87 5.17
CA LEU A 16 24.21 -31.29 4.99
C LEU A 16 23.37 -32.17 4.05
N ALA A 17 22.29 -32.74 4.60
CA ALA A 17 21.35 -33.57 3.87
C ALA A 17 20.45 -32.76 2.91
N ASP A 18 20.08 -31.54 3.27
CA ASP A 18 19.17 -30.67 2.51
C ASP A 18 19.93 -29.55 1.77
N SER A 19 19.64 -29.39 0.48
CA SER A 19 20.21 -28.31 -0.35
C SER A 19 19.64 -26.94 -0.01
N GLN A 20 18.46 -26.85 0.61
CA GLN A 20 17.82 -25.59 1.01
C GLN A 20 18.49 -24.92 2.22
N ILE A 21 19.24 -25.68 3.02
CA ILE A 21 20.01 -25.13 4.15
C ILE A 21 21.15 -24.24 3.62
N SER A 22 21.05 -22.94 3.85
CA SER A 22 21.96 -21.93 3.32
C SER A 22 22.47 -21.00 4.43
N LEU A 23 23.65 -20.42 4.20
CA LEU A 23 24.15 -19.32 5.04
C LEU A 23 23.57 -17.98 4.54
N PRO A 24 23.35 -16.99 5.42
CA PRO A 24 22.74 -15.71 5.05
C PRO A 24 23.48 -14.94 3.94
N ASP A 25 24.79 -15.17 3.81
CA ASP A 25 25.67 -14.57 2.80
C ASP A 25 25.83 -15.43 1.53
N GLY A 26 25.14 -16.57 1.44
CA GLY A 26 25.22 -17.47 0.29
C GLY A 26 26.53 -18.23 0.16
N PHE A 27 27.37 -18.27 1.21
CA PHE A 27 28.73 -18.84 1.17
C PHE A 27 28.82 -20.23 0.53
N LEU A 28 27.97 -21.19 0.93
CA LEU A 28 28.01 -22.55 0.37
C LEU A 28 27.63 -22.60 -1.11
N SER A 29 26.69 -21.77 -1.54
CA SER A 29 26.25 -21.70 -2.93
C SER A 29 27.35 -21.11 -3.81
N ASN A 30 28.06 -20.08 -3.32
CA ASN A 30 29.23 -19.54 -4.00
C ASN A 30 30.31 -20.63 -4.18
N PHE A 31 30.53 -21.46 -3.17
CA PHE A 31 31.48 -22.59 -3.23
C PHE A 31 30.93 -23.84 -3.95
N GLY A 32 29.91 -23.68 -4.81
CA GLY A 32 29.46 -24.73 -5.72
C GLY A 32 28.61 -25.82 -5.08
N LYS A 33 27.97 -25.56 -3.93
CA LYS A 33 26.96 -26.48 -3.37
C LYS A 33 25.83 -26.66 -4.40
N PRO A 34 25.58 -27.88 -4.90
CA PRO A 34 24.54 -28.10 -5.89
C PRO A 34 23.16 -27.89 -5.27
N VAL A 35 22.22 -27.40 -6.07
CA VAL A 35 20.80 -27.25 -5.68
C VAL A 35 20.09 -28.60 -5.54
N ARG A 36 20.67 -29.67 -6.11
CA ARG A 36 20.18 -31.06 -6.02
C ARG A 36 18.75 -31.21 -6.58
N GLU A 37 18.42 -30.42 -7.58
CA GLU A 37 17.13 -30.48 -8.29
C GLU A 37 17.15 -31.53 -9.41
N SER A 38 18.33 -31.86 -9.96
CA SER A 38 18.52 -32.98 -10.89
C SER A 38 19.77 -33.81 -10.57
N VAL A 39 19.85 -35.01 -11.16
CA VAL A 39 21.01 -35.92 -11.04
C VAL A 39 22.14 -35.55 -12.01
N CYS A 40 22.01 -34.42 -12.72
CA CYS A 40 22.91 -34.04 -13.79
C CYS A 40 24.26 -33.54 -13.25
N GLU A 41 25.37 -34.07 -13.79
CA GLU A 41 26.72 -33.64 -13.47
C GLU A 41 26.98 -32.17 -13.84
N CYS A 42 26.19 -31.60 -14.77
CA CYS A 42 26.26 -30.22 -15.20
C CYS A 42 25.92 -29.18 -14.10
N GLU A 43 25.33 -29.58 -12.98
CA GLU A 43 25.12 -28.69 -11.82
C GLU A 43 26.40 -28.44 -11.00
N ARG A 44 27.51 -29.14 -11.34
CA ARG A 44 28.80 -29.02 -10.65
C ARG A 44 29.82 -28.40 -11.60
N SER A 45 30.22 -27.16 -11.31
CA SER A 45 31.26 -26.45 -12.06
C SER A 45 32.59 -26.46 -11.28
N ASN A 46 33.67 -26.76 -11.99
CA ASN A 46 35.05 -26.63 -11.49
C ASN A 46 35.70 -25.32 -11.96
N GLU A 47 34.92 -24.36 -12.46
CA GLU A 47 35.44 -23.08 -12.94
C GLU A 47 35.90 -22.18 -11.78
N VAL A 48 37.04 -21.52 -11.98
CA VAL A 48 37.58 -20.55 -11.03
C VAL A 48 36.75 -19.27 -11.13
N ASN A 49 35.99 -18.97 -10.07
CA ASN A 49 35.15 -17.78 -10.00
C ASN A 49 35.71 -16.75 -9.00
N LEU A 50 35.61 -15.47 -9.33
CA LEU A 50 36.07 -14.38 -8.44
C LEU A 50 35.17 -14.24 -7.18
N GLY A 51 33.88 -14.59 -7.30
CA GLY A 51 32.92 -14.52 -6.19
C GLY A 51 33.28 -15.37 -4.97
N PRO A 52 33.60 -16.66 -5.12
CA PRO A 52 34.06 -17.53 -4.02
C PRO A 52 35.35 -17.05 -3.35
N VAL A 53 36.30 -16.53 -4.13
CA VAL A 53 37.54 -15.95 -3.60
C VAL A 53 37.23 -14.72 -2.73
N MET A 54 36.39 -13.80 -3.21
CA MET A 54 35.96 -12.63 -2.43
C MET A 54 35.17 -13.01 -1.18
N ALA A 55 34.32 -14.04 -1.26
CA ALA A 55 33.57 -14.57 -0.12
C ALA A 55 34.46 -15.22 0.94
N LEU A 56 35.62 -15.76 0.55
CA LEU A 56 36.62 -16.28 1.49
C LEU A 56 37.49 -15.16 2.08
N MET A 57 37.85 -14.17 1.28
CA MET A 57 38.73 -13.06 1.68
C MET A 57 38.08 -12.00 2.55
N SER A 58 36.76 -11.84 2.45
CA SER A 58 36.05 -10.73 3.11
C SER A 58 34.63 -11.09 3.57
N GLY A 59 34.20 -12.34 3.40
CA GLY A 59 32.86 -12.77 3.74
C GLY A 59 32.65 -12.99 5.24
N PRO A 60 31.43 -12.70 5.76
CA PRO A 60 31.13 -12.81 7.18
C PRO A 60 31.21 -14.26 7.69
N THR A 61 30.93 -15.27 6.86
CA THR A 61 31.02 -16.68 7.29
C THR A 61 32.40 -17.07 7.86
N VAL A 62 33.48 -16.67 7.20
CA VAL A 62 34.84 -16.98 7.66
C VAL A 62 35.24 -16.02 8.77
N GLY A 63 34.87 -14.73 8.64
CA GLY A 63 35.12 -13.69 9.64
C GLY A 63 34.56 -14.06 11.01
N ASP A 64 33.27 -14.36 11.06
CA ASP A 64 32.57 -14.74 12.27
C ASP A 64 33.13 -16.04 12.88
N ALA A 65 33.53 -17.00 12.05
CA ALA A 65 34.13 -18.25 12.53
C ALA A 65 35.51 -18.03 13.19
N ILE A 66 36.29 -17.07 12.69
CA ILE A 66 37.60 -16.70 13.27
C ILE A 66 37.43 -15.79 14.49
N SER A 67 36.41 -14.94 14.51
CA SER A 67 36.14 -14.05 15.65
C SER A 67 35.31 -14.70 16.77
N ASP A 68 34.72 -15.89 16.58
CA ASP A 68 33.94 -16.60 17.59
C ASP A 68 34.79 -16.93 18.84
N PRO A 69 34.38 -16.50 20.05
CA PRO A 69 35.16 -16.70 21.28
C PRO A 69 35.29 -18.17 21.71
N ASN A 70 34.49 -19.08 21.15
CA ASN A 70 34.52 -20.51 21.40
C ASN A 70 35.22 -21.30 20.28
N ASN A 71 35.93 -20.62 19.38
CA ASN A 71 36.64 -21.29 18.30
C ASN A 71 37.94 -21.97 18.77
N ALA A 72 38.55 -22.75 17.88
CA ALA A 72 39.76 -23.49 18.19
C ALA A 72 40.96 -22.57 18.46
N ILE A 73 41.02 -21.40 17.80
CA ILE A 73 42.10 -20.41 17.96
C ILE A 73 42.07 -19.84 19.38
N ALA A 74 40.90 -19.43 19.86
CA ALA A 74 40.66 -18.94 21.23
C ALA A 74 40.96 -19.97 22.32
N LYS A 75 40.86 -21.26 21.99
CA LYS A 75 41.27 -22.35 22.88
C LYS A 75 42.78 -22.53 22.88
N LEU A 76 43.41 -22.50 21.70
CA LEU A 76 44.86 -22.66 21.53
C LEU A 76 45.65 -21.55 22.22
N THR A 77 45.17 -20.31 22.13
CA THR A 77 45.80 -19.15 22.79
C THR A 77 45.78 -19.25 24.32
N LYS A 78 44.92 -20.11 24.90
CA LYS A 78 44.88 -20.40 26.34
C LYS A 78 45.70 -21.62 26.73
N GLU A 79 45.77 -22.64 25.86
CA GLU A 79 46.43 -23.92 26.14
C GLU A 79 47.95 -23.89 25.86
N VAL A 80 48.38 -23.22 24.79
CA VAL A 80 49.78 -23.18 24.36
C VAL A 80 50.40 -21.90 24.90
N ALA A 81 51.30 -21.93 25.89
CA ALA A 81 51.86 -20.72 26.50
C ALA A 81 52.99 -20.03 25.70
N ASP A 82 53.66 -20.78 24.82
CA ASP A 82 54.78 -20.30 24.00
C ASP A 82 54.28 -19.78 22.64
N ASP A 83 54.59 -18.53 22.31
CA ASP A 83 54.09 -17.88 21.09
C ASP A 83 54.67 -18.48 19.81
N ARG A 84 55.91 -18.97 19.83
CA ARG A 84 56.49 -19.70 18.69
C ARG A 84 55.71 -20.98 18.43
N LYS A 85 55.40 -21.75 19.48
CA LYS A 85 54.60 -22.98 19.37
C LYS A 85 53.16 -22.68 18.96
N LEU A 86 52.59 -21.56 19.42
CA LEU A 86 51.26 -21.13 19.01
C LEU A 86 51.21 -20.84 17.49
N VAL A 87 52.22 -20.15 16.96
CA VAL A 87 52.35 -19.94 15.51
C VAL A 87 52.49 -21.27 14.77
N GLU A 88 53.34 -22.18 15.25
CA GLU A 88 53.50 -23.52 14.66
C GLU A 88 52.17 -24.30 14.61
N GLU A 89 51.41 -24.32 15.70
CA GLU A 89 50.09 -24.97 15.78
C GLU A 89 49.08 -24.35 14.79
N ILE A 90 49.08 -23.02 14.64
CA ILE A 90 48.17 -22.34 13.70
C ILE A 90 48.55 -22.70 12.25
N PHE A 91 49.84 -22.69 11.91
CA PHE A 91 50.31 -23.07 10.57
C PHE A 91 49.96 -24.51 10.21
N VAL A 92 50.17 -25.45 11.12
CA VAL A 92 49.81 -26.86 10.90
C VAL A 92 48.30 -27.02 10.72
N ARG A 93 47.48 -26.25 11.46
CA ARG A 93 46.01 -26.33 11.35
C ARG A 93 45.43 -25.68 10.10
N VAL A 94 46.08 -24.64 9.58
CA VAL A 94 45.58 -23.89 8.41
C VAL A 94 46.21 -24.40 7.11
N LEU A 95 47.53 -24.58 7.07
CA LEU A 95 48.28 -24.94 5.86
C LEU A 95 48.79 -26.40 5.85
N ASN A 96 48.59 -27.17 6.92
CA ASN A 96 49.09 -28.56 7.04
C ASN A 96 50.61 -28.71 6.87
N ARG A 97 51.39 -27.67 7.20
CA ARG A 97 52.86 -27.71 7.21
C ARG A 97 53.44 -26.90 8.36
N MET A 98 54.70 -27.15 8.69
CA MET A 98 55.45 -26.30 9.63
C MET A 98 55.74 -24.93 8.99
N PRO A 99 55.71 -23.84 9.79
CA PRO A 99 56.21 -22.54 9.34
C PRO A 99 57.73 -22.55 9.19
N THR A 100 58.23 -21.71 8.31
CA THR A 100 59.66 -21.39 8.23
C THR A 100 60.05 -20.39 9.31
N ASP A 101 61.34 -20.30 9.69
CA ASP A 101 61.79 -19.32 10.68
C ASP A 101 61.47 -17.87 10.29
N LYS A 102 61.44 -17.57 8.99
CA LYS A 102 61.03 -16.25 8.47
C LYS A 102 59.54 -15.96 8.75
N GLU A 103 58.68 -16.95 8.57
CA GLU A 103 57.24 -16.83 8.82
C GLU A 103 56.93 -16.71 10.31
N ILE A 104 57.63 -17.47 11.15
CA ILE A 104 57.54 -17.33 12.61
C ILE A 104 57.97 -15.92 13.02
N ALA A 105 59.13 -15.45 12.53
CA ALA A 105 59.61 -14.11 12.84
C ALA A 105 58.63 -13.02 12.39
N ALA A 106 58.02 -13.15 11.21
CA ALA A 106 57.02 -12.20 10.73
C ALA A 106 55.74 -12.19 11.58
N ALA A 107 55.24 -13.37 12.00
CA ALA A 107 54.05 -13.48 12.85
C ALA A 107 54.29 -12.87 14.24
N LEU A 108 55.45 -13.14 14.85
CA LEU A 108 55.83 -12.55 16.13
C LEU A 108 56.04 -11.03 16.02
N ALA A 109 56.71 -10.55 14.97
CA ALA A 109 56.89 -9.13 14.72
C ALA A 109 55.56 -8.37 14.55
N SER A 110 54.58 -8.99 13.87
CA SER A 110 53.23 -8.42 13.74
C SER A 110 52.45 -8.38 15.07
N MET A 111 52.67 -9.35 15.95
CA MET A 111 52.09 -9.35 17.30
C MET A 111 52.70 -8.25 18.17
N GLU A 112 54.01 -8.01 18.02
CA GLU A 112 54.74 -6.96 18.72
C GLU A 112 54.42 -5.54 18.19
N SER A 113 54.06 -5.39 16.91
CA SER A 113 53.76 -4.08 16.31
C SER A 113 52.40 -3.49 16.72
N MET A 114 51.49 -4.31 17.28
CA MET A 114 50.12 -3.89 17.62
C MET A 114 50.06 -2.65 18.52
N ASP A 115 50.97 -2.53 19.51
CA ASP A 115 51.02 -1.37 20.40
C ASP A 115 51.46 -0.10 19.66
N ALA A 116 52.44 -0.23 18.76
CA ALA A 116 52.95 0.88 17.96
C ALA A 116 51.89 1.36 16.95
N GLU A 117 51.20 0.43 16.30
CA GLU A 117 50.11 0.71 15.36
C GLU A 117 48.91 1.33 16.06
N HIS A 118 48.49 0.79 17.21
CA HIS A 118 47.44 1.39 18.03
C HIS A 118 47.80 2.81 18.47
N LYS A 119 49.05 3.04 18.89
CA LYS A 119 49.52 4.36 19.30
C LYS A 119 49.51 5.34 18.12
N ALA A 120 49.94 4.90 16.94
CA ALA A 120 49.91 5.70 15.73
C ALA A 120 48.48 6.06 15.32
N LEU A 121 47.58 5.08 15.27
CA LEU A 121 46.16 5.28 14.96
C LEU A 121 45.47 6.19 15.97
N THR A 122 45.75 6.01 17.26
CA THR A 122 45.20 6.87 18.33
C THR A 122 45.72 8.30 18.20
N ALA A 123 47.00 8.48 17.86
CA ALA A 123 47.56 9.81 17.62
C ALA A 123 46.93 10.47 16.38
N GLU A 124 46.71 9.73 15.29
CA GLU A 124 46.01 10.23 14.09
C GLU A 124 44.56 10.62 14.41
N TRP A 125 43.84 9.77 15.15
CA TRP A 125 42.49 10.08 15.62
C TRP A 125 42.48 11.34 16.48
N GLN A 126 43.34 11.44 17.50
CA GLN A 126 43.39 12.60 18.39
C GLN A 126 43.75 13.89 17.66
N ALA A 127 44.67 13.83 16.70
CA ALA A 127 45.01 14.98 15.86
C ALA A 127 43.80 15.42 15.02
N LYS A 128 43.09 14.49 14.38
CA LYS A 128 41.89 14.80 13.59
C LYS A 128 40.73 15.29 14.46
N GLU A 129 40.57 14.74 15.65
CA GLU A 129 39.60 15.15 16.65
C GLU A 129 39.85 16.61 17.07
N ALA A 130 41.10 16.96 17.38
CA ALA A 130 41.50 18.33 17.73
C ALA A 130 41.31 19.31 16.55
N GLU A 131 41.64 18.89 15.32
CA GLU A 131 41.41 19.67 14.10
C GLU A 131 39.92 19.96 13.88
N GLN A 132 39.07 18.95 14.03
CA GLN A 132 37.64 19.05 13.70
C GLN A 132 36.79 19.64 14.83
N LYS A 133 37.26 19.59 16.09
CA LYS A 133 36.55 20.11 17.25
C LYS A 133 35.99 21.53 17.08
N PRO A 134 36.76 22.56 16.66
CA PRO A 134 36.22 23.90 16.48
C PRO A 134 35.16 23.99 15.37
N HIS A 135 35.28 23.16 14.33
CA HIS A 135 34.29 23.09 13.25
C HIS A 135 32.98 22.47 13.72
N ILE A 136 33.07 21.40 14.51
CA ILE A 136 31.92 20.72 15.12
C ILE A 136 31.21 21.65 16.10
N GLU A 137 31.95 22.30 17.00
CA GLU A 137 31.40 23.23 17.99
C GLU A 137 30.71 24.42 17.30
N LYS A 138 31.32 24.98 16.26
CA LYS A 138 30.72 26.06 15.47
C LYS A 138 29.47 25.58 14.73
N ALA A 139 29.53 24.44 14.03
CA ALA A 139 28.39 23.91 13.30
C ALA A 139 27.21 23.59 14.22
N GLU A 140 27.48 23.09 15.42
CA GLU A 140 26.44 22.83 16.42
C GLU A 140 25.86 24.14 16.99
N ALA A 141 26.69 25.15 17.26
CA ALA A 141 26.21 26.46 17.67
C ALA A 141 25.34 27.14 16.58
N ASP A 142 25.79 27.10 15.33
CA ASP A 142 25.07 27.62 14.16
C ASP A 142 23.73 26.86 13.98
N ARG A 143 23.73 25.53 14.15
CA ARG A 143 22.52 24.70 14.12
C ARG A 143 21.54 25.11 15.20
N LEU A 144 21.98 25.24 16.46
CA LEU A 144 21.11 25.63 17.57
C LEU A 144 20.55 27.05 17.39
N ALA A 145 21.35 27.99 16.89
CA ALA A 145 20.89 29.34 16.56
C ALA A 145 19.85 29.32 15.43
N ALA A 146 20.06 28.52 14.39
CA ALA A 146 19.12 28.37 13.29
C ALA A 146 17.81 27.72 13.75
N ILE A 147 17.85 26.71 14.63
CA ILE A 147 16.65 26.11 15.25
C ILE A 147 15.87 27.16 16.04
N ALA A 148 16.56 27.96 16.87
CA ALA A 148 15.92 29.01 17.66
C ALA A 148 15.23 30.05 16.77
N ALA A 149 15.91 30.52 15.72
CA ALA A 149 15.36 31.46 14.75
C ALA A 149 14.17 30.87 13.99
N ALA A 150 14.27 29.63 13.51
CA ALA A 150 13.19 28.94 12.81
C ALA A 150 11.95 28.75 13.70
N LYS A 151 12.13 28.38 14.97
CA LYS A 151 11.04 28.28 15.96
C LYS A 151 10.39 29.64 16.21
N GLN A 152 11.19 30.69 16.38
CA GLN A 152 10.67 32.04 16.59
C GLN A 152 9.84 32.52 15.40
N GLU A 153 10.33 32.30 14.17
CA GLU A 153 9.60 32.68 12.96
C GLU A 153 8.30 31.89 12.79
N LEU A 154 8.32 30.57 13.07
CA LEU A 154 7.13 29.72 13.03
C LEU A 154 6.07 30.20 14.03
N GLU A 155 6.44 30.49 15.27
CA GLU A 155 5.51 30.97 16.29
C GLU A 155 5.00 32.39 15.97
N ALA A 156 5.87 33.27 15.48
CA ALA A 156 5.45 34.61 15.04
C ALA A 156 4.44 34.54 13.89
N TYR A 157 4.65 33.62 12.93
CA TYR A 157 3.70 33.39 11.84
C TYR A 157 2.35 32.87 12.37
N LYS A 158 2.35 31.87 13.27
CA LYS A 158 1.13 31.34 13.87
C LYS A 158 0.33 32.43 14.60
N VAL A 159 0.99 33.26 15.41
CA VAL A 159 0.33 34.38 16.12
C VAL A 159 -0.23 35.40 15.13
N LYS A 160 0.53 35.76 14.10
CA LYS A 160 0.09 36.71 13.05
C LYS A 160 -1.14 36.20 12.29
N MET A 161 -1.18 34.91 11.97
CA MET A 161 -2.22 34.32 11.13
C MET A 161 -3.43 33.80 11.93
N ALA A 162 -3.30 33.61 13.25
CA ALA A 162 -4.38 33.18 14.13
C ALA A 162 -5.71 33.97 13.95
N PRO A 163 -5.74 35.31 13.90
CA PRO A 163 -6.99 36.05 13.69
C PRO A 163 -7.63 35.79 12.32
N GLU A 164 -6.83 35.72 11.26
CA GLU A 164 -7.31 35.43 9.90
C GLU A 164 -7.87 34.00 9.79
N TRP A 165 -7.19 33.03 10.40
CA TRP A 165 -7.66 31.64 10.48
C TRP A 165 -8.97 31.51 11.27
N LYS A 166 -9.06 32.19 12.42
CA LYS A 166 -10.29 32.25 13.21
C LYS A 166 -11.45 32.81 12.39
N LYS A 167 -11.24 33.92 11.68
CA LYS A 167 -12.24 34.54 10.81
C LYS A 167 -12.69 33.62 9.68
N LYS A 168 -11.75 32.92 9.03
CA LYS A 168 -12.06 31.94 7.96
C LYS A 168 -12.88 30.76 8.50
N GLU A 169 -12.53 30.25 9.68
CA GLU A 169 -13.25 29.14 10.29
C GLU A 169 -14.65 29.55 10.76
N GLU A 170 -14.80 30.71 11.38
CA GLU A 170 -16.11 31.27 11.74
C GLU A 170 -16.99 31.47 10.50
N ALA A 171 -16.44 32.00 9.41
CA ALA A 171 -17.15 32.13 8.13
C ALA A 171 -17.57 30.77 7.56
N ARG A 172 -16.70 29.75 7.63
CA ARG A 172 -17.00 28.39 7.20
C ARG A 172 -18.14 27.78 8.03
N LEU A 173 -18.07 27.88 9.35
CA LEU A 173 -19.11 27.39 10.26
C LEU A 173 -20.45 28.10 10.04
N ALA A 174 -20.43 29.42 9.82
CA ALA A 174 -21.63 30.18 9.47
C ALA A 174 -22.24 29.73 8.13
N ALA A 175 -21.40 29.46 7.11
CA ALA A 175 -21.83 28.94 5.83
C ALA A 175 -22.44 27.53 5.94
N ILE A 176 -21.83 26.64 6.74
CA ILE A 176 -22.35 25.30 7.03
C ILE A 176 -23.72 25.40 7.71
N LYS A 177 -23.85 26.25 8.73
CA LYS A 177 -25.12 26.46 9.44
C LYS A 177 -26.21 26.94 8.47
N LYS A 178 -25.93 27.98 7.68
CA LYS A 178 -26.87 28.52 6.69
C LYS A 178 -27.28 27.48 5.65
N ALA A 179 -26.33 26.70 5.13
CA ALA A 179 -26.62 25.65 4.16
C ALA A 179 -27.43 24.50 4.79
N GLY A 180 -27.14 24.13 6.04
CA GLY A 180 -27.90 23.13 6.79
C GLY A 180 -29.35 23.56 7.01
N GLU A 181 -29.58 24.82 7.37
CA GLU A 181 -30.93 25.41 7.47
C GLU A 181 -31.65 25.39 6.11
N ALA A 182 -30.95 25.66 5.01
CA ALA A 182 -31.52 25.58 3.67
C ALA A 182 -31.92 24.15 3.27
N VAL A 183 -31.09 23.15 3.59
CA VAL A 183 -31.42 21.72 3.39
C VAL A 183 -32.66 21.34 4.19
N LYS A 184 -32.72 21.75 5.47
CA LYS A 184 -33.88 21.49 6.33
C LYS A 184 -35.15 22.11 5.75
N LYS A 185 -35.09 23.38 5.33
CA LYS A 185 -36.22 24.08 4.72
C LYS A 185 -36.69 23.40 3.42
N ALA A 186 -35.77 22.97 2.56
CA ALA A 186 -36.10 22.25 1.34
C ALA A 186 -36.77 20.89 1.65
N ALA A 187 -36.30 20.18 2.68
CA ALA A 187 -36.92 18.93 3.13
C ALA A 187 -38.33 19.14 3.72
N GLU A 188 -38.55 20.22 4.47
CA GLU A 188 -39.87 20.56 5.03
C GLU A 188 -40.87 21.04 3.97
N ALA A 189 -40.39 21.68 2.91
CA ALA A 189 -41.20 22.12 1.77
C ALA A 189 -41.55 20.97 0.80
N ALA A 190 -40.73 19.92 0.75
CA ALA A 190 -40.86 18.80 -0.17
C ALA A 190 -42.23 18.08 -0.10
N PRO A 191 -42.78 17.72 1.08
CA PRO A 191 -44.08 17.05 1.17
C PRO A 191 -45.23 17.76 0.45
N ALA A 192 -45.22 19.10 0.35
CA ALA A 192 -46.26 19.85 -0.36
C ALA A 192 -46.28 19.58 -1.88
N GLN A 193 -45.13 19.20 -2.46
CA GLN A 193 -44.99 18.88 -3.88
C GLN A 193 -45.18 17.38 -4.16
N GLN A 194 -45.12 16.53 -3.13
CA GLN A 194 -45.19 15.08 -3.27
C GLN A 194 -46.51 14.60 -3.94
N PRO A 195 -47.73 15.08 -3.59
CA PRO A 195 -48.95 14.63 -4.24
C PRO A 195 -48.99 14.88 -5.75
N ARG A 196 -48.36 15.98 -6.20
CA ARG A 196 -48.26 16.27 -7.64
C ARG A 196 -47.31 15.29 -8.33
N TRP A 197 -46.18 14.99 -7.70
CA TRP A 197 -45.21 14.00 -8.20
C TRP A 197 -45.79 12.58 -8.25
N GLU A 198 -46.61 12.21 -7.25
CA GLU A 198 -47.27 10.90 -7.18
C GLU A 198 -48.12 10.61 -8.44
N ASN A 199 -48.69 11.64 -9.10
CA ASN A 199 -49.47 11.50 -10.33
C ASN A 199 -48.63 11.15 -11.57
N TYR A 200 -47.31 11.34 -11.52
CA TYR A 200 -46.40 11.06 -12.63
C TYR A 200 -45.57 9.79 -12.43
N LEU A 201 -45.82 9.05 -11.35
CA LEU A 201 -45.13 7.79 -11.10
C LEU A 201 -45.51 6.73 -12.14
N ASP A 202 -44.48 6.17 -12.78
CA ASP A 202 -44.65 5.03 -13.67
C ASP A 202 -44.72 3.73 -12.86
N LEU A 203 -45.94 3.26 -12.63
CA LEU A 203 -46.21 2.03 -11.89
C LEU A 203 -46.18 0.77 -12.77
N THR A 204 -45.86 0.89 -14.08
CA THR A 204 -45.88 -0.24 -15.02
C THR A 204 -44.63 -1.11 -14.94
N THR A 205 -43.50 -0.55 -14.50
CA THR A 205 -42.27 -1.29 -14.23
C THR A 205 -41.90 -1.16 -12.76
N LEU A 206 -41.91 -2.29 -12.06
CA LEU A 206 -41.57 -2.35 -10.64
C LEU A 206 -40.14 -2.82 -10.46
N TRP A 207 -39.31 -2.01 -9.80
CA TRP A 207 -37.92 -2.32 -9.53
C TRP A 207 -37.72 -2.85 -8.12
N GLU A 208 -37.03 -3.99 -8.00
CA GLU A 208 -36.64 -4.58 -6.73
C GLU A 208 -35.13 -4.36 -6.48
N PRO A 209 -34.74 -3.83 -5.31
CA PRO A 209 -33.35 -3.50 -5.04
C PRO A 209 -32.55 -4.77 -4.78
N LEU A 210 -31.43 -4.91 -5.48
CA LEU A 210 -30.53 -6.04 -5.34
C LEU A 210 -29.44 -5.70 -4.34
N GLU A 211 -29.38 -6.47 -3.25
CA GLU A 211 -28.30 -6.34 -2.28
C GLU A 211 -27.03 -6.97 -2.87
N MET A 212 -26.00 -6.14 -3.05
CA MET A 212 -24.77 -6.54 -3.72
C MET A 212 -23.66 -6.83 -2.71
N LYS A 213 -23.13 -8.05 -2.78
CA LYS A 213 -21.85 -8.41 -2.18
C LYS A 213 -20.72 -7.99 -3.11
N VAL A 214 -19.75 -7.23 -2.58
CA VAL A 214 -18.53 -6.88 -3.31
C VAL A 214 -17.57 -8.07 -3.26
N THR A 215 -17.25 -8.66 -4.42
CA THR A 215 -16.23 -9.72 -4.51
C THR A 215 -14.86 -9.13 -4.81
N ARG A 216 -14.81 -8.07 -5.62
CA ARG A 216 -13.60 -7.30 -5.91
C ARG A 216 -13.97 -5.86 -6.24
N ALA A 217 -13.16 -4.91 -5.80
CA ALA A 217 -13.26 -3.51 -6.19
C ALA A 217 -11.87 -2.96 -6.55
N GLY A 218 -11.55 -2.92 -7.84
CA GLY A 218 -10.36 -2.22 -8.34
C GLY A 218 -10.63 -0.73 -8.56
N GLY A 219 -9.61 0.10 -8.48
CA GLY A 219 -9.68 1.55 -8.75
C GLY A 219 -10.09 2.43 -7.57
N VAL A 220 -10.43 1.83 -6.43
CA VAL A 220 -10.83 2.51 -5.19
C VAL A 220 -10.20 1.81 -3.99
N ALA A 221 -10.05 2.50 -2.87
CA ALA A 221 -9.50 1.90 -1.65
C ALA A 221 -10.48 0.88 -1.05
N LYS A 222 -11.78 1.20 -1.08
CA LYS A 222 -12.87 0.32 -0.62
C LYS A 222 -14.13 0.60 -1.41
N LEU A 223 -15.01 -0.40 -1.49
CA LEU A 223 -16.38 -0.27 -1.97
C LEU A 223 -17.27 -0.96 -0.95
N GLU A 224 -18.07 -0.18 -0.21
CA GLU A 224 -18.74 -0.65 1.00
C GLU A 224 -20.27 -0.61 0.87
N PRO A 225 -20.98 -1.71 1.15
CA PRO A 225 -22.44 -1.72 1.23
C PRO A 225 -22.99 -0.75 2.27
N GLN A 226 -24.12 -0.15 1.95
CA GLN A 226 -24.85 0.82 2.79
C GLN A 226 -26.24 0.26 3.16
N PRO A 227 -26.89 0.79 4.21
CA PRO A 227 -28.21 0.30 4.66
C PRO A 227 -29.33 0.39 3.61
N ASP A 228 -29.23 1.32 2.66
CA ASP A 228 -30.17 1.50 1.54
C ASP A 228 -29.85 0.60 0.33
N LYS A 229 -28.99 -0.41 0.52
CA LYS A 229 -28.47 -1.34 -0.50
C LYS A 229 -27.62 -0.67 -1.58
N SER A 230 -27.21 0.59 -1.38
CA SER A 230 -26.17 1.20 -2.20
C SER A 230 -24.77 0.73 -1.81
N LEU A 231 -23.84 0.91 -2.72
CA LEU A 231 -22.41 0.75 -2.51
C LEU A 231 -21.78 2.14 -2.54
N LEU A 232 -20.85 2.41 -1.64
CA LEU A 232 -20.08 3.65 -1.58
C LEU A 232 -18.59 3.36 -1.73
N ALA A 233 -17.95 4.09 -2.64
CA ALA A 233 -16.52 4.04 -2.83
C ALA A 233 -15.77 4.97 -1.87
N THR A 234 -14.64 4.48 -1.35
CA THR A 234 -13.60 5.29 -0.70
C THR A 234 -12.46 5.53 -1.70
N LEU A 235 -12.08 6.78 -1.90
CA LEU A 235 -10.99 7.17 -2.81
C LEU A 235 -9.65 6.57 -2.37
N LEU A 236 -8.76 6.31 -3.33
CA LEU A 236 -7.37 5.96 -3.02
C LEU A 236 -6.65 7.13 -2.32
N PRO A 237 -5.71 6.86 -1.40
CA PRO A 237 -5.00 7.90 -0.67
C PRO A 237 -4.12 8.75 -1.60
N ASN A 238 -3.75 9.94 -1.13
CA ASN A 238 -2.76 10.82 -1.78
C ASN A 238 -3.06 11.16 -3.26
N GLY A 239 -4.34 11.14 -3.65
CA GLY A 239 -4.76 11.46 -5.02
C GLY A 239 -4.35 10.42 -6.07
N GLN A 240 -3.98 9.21 -5.63
CA GLN A 240 -3.69 8.11 -6.55
C GLN A 240 -4.92 7.76 -7.40
N LEU A 241 -4.69 7.44 -8.68
CA LEU A 241 -5.73 7.05 -9.63
C LEU A 241 -5.43 5.64 -10.15
N ALA A 242 -6.46 4.81 -10.26
CA ALA A 242 -6.35 3.50 -10.87
C ALA A 242 -7.64 3.11 -11.58
N PRO A 243 -7.56 2.38 -12.71
CA PRO A 243 -8.73 1.90 -13.45
C PRO A 243 -9.71 1.10 -12.58
N GLY A 244 -10.99 1.48 -12.63
CA GLY A 244 -12.06 0.84 -11.89
C GLY A 244 -12.47 -0.51 -12.48
N ASN A 245 -12.63 -1.51 -11.63
CA ASN A 245 -13.24 -2.80 -12.00
C ASN A 245 -13.96 -3.39 -10.79
N TYR A 246 -15.27 -3.21 -10.73
CA TYR A 246 -16.11 -3.68 -9.63
C TYR A 246 -16.75 -5.00 -10.02
N GLN A 247 -16.45 -6.05 -9.27
CA GLN A 247 -17.11 -7.35 -9.38
C GLN A 247 -18.05 -7.53 -8.19
N LEU A 248 -19.32 -7.72 -8.50
CA LEU A 248 -20.42 -7.68 -7.56
C LEU A 248 -21.29 -8.93 -7.72
N GLN A 249 -21.83 -9.43 -6.62
CA GLN A 249 -22.73 -10.58 -6.59
C GLN A 249 -24.02 -10.22 -5.87
N GLY A 250 -25.16 -10.38 -6.55
CA GLY A 250 -26.48 -10.12 -5.98
C GLY A 250 -27.39 -11.34 -6.08
N ARG A 251 -27.96 -11.77 -4.94
CA ARG A 251 -28.88 -12.91 -4.88
C ARG A 251 -30.32 -12.41 -4.86
N THR A 252 -31.20 -13.07 -5.62
CA THR A 252 -32.63 -12.76 -5.65
C THR A 252 -33.47 -14.03 -5.74
N ALA A 253 -34.68 -13.98 -5.15
CA ALA A 253 -35.67 -15.04 -5.27
C ALA A 253 -36.54 -14.90 -6.54
N LEU A 254 -36.37 -13.81 -7.29
CA LEU A 254 -37.16 -13.55 -8.49
C LEU A 254 -36.88 -14.55 -9.60
N LYS A 255 -37.95 -14.82 -10.36
CA LYS A 255 -38.01 -15.61 -11.58
C LYS A 255 -38.37 -14.71 -12.74
N GLY A 256 -38.01 -15.09 -13.97
CA GLY A 256 -38.26 -14.29 -15.17
C GLY A 256 -37.73 -12.86 -15.13
N ILE A 257 -36.50 -12.65 -14.63
CA ILE A 257 -35.89 -11.30 -14.57
C ILE A 257 -35.60 -10.82 -15.99
N THR A 258 -36.11 -9.65 -16.36
CA THR A 258 -36.07 -9.11 -17.72
C THR A 258 -35.09 -7.96 -17.91
N ALA A 259 -34.65 -7.30 -16.83
CA ALA A 259 -33.69 -6.20 -16.91
C ALA A 259 -32.96 -5.94 -15.60
N ILE A 260 -31.84 -5.21 -15.70
CA ILE A 260 -31.10 -4.62 -14.59
C ILE A 260 -31.07 -3.10 -14.72
N LYS A 261 -31.09 -2.39 -13.60
CA LYS A 261 -30.94 -0.94 -13.52
C LYS A 261 -29.77 -0.56 -12.64
N LEU A 262 -28.91 0.31 -13.14
CA LEU A 262 -27.89 1.01 -12.37
C LEU A 262 -28.42 2.38 -11.99
N GLU A 263 -28.55 2.64 -10.70
CA GLU A 263 -28.88 3.96 -10.18
C GLU A 263 -27.66 4.52 -9.47
N VAL A 264 -27.27 5.74 -9.82
CA VAL A 264 -26.13 6.44 -9.24
C VAL A 264 -26.63 7.62 -8.42
N LEU A 265 -26.05 7.82 -7.24
CA LEU A 265 -26.59 8.69 -6.20
C LEU A 265 -25.56 9.72 -5.75
N PRO A 266 -25.94 10.99 -5.53
CA PRO A 266 -25.06 11.95 -4.90
C PRO A 266 -24.79 11.56 -3.44
N ASP A 267 -23.58 11.86 -2.96
CA ASP A 267 -23.19 11.66 -1.56
C ASP A 267 -22.19 12.74 -1.14
N ASP A 268 -22.33 13.27 0.06
CA ASP A 268 -21.51 14.37 0.59
C ASP A 268 -20.07 13.95 0.89
N ARG A 269 -19.83 12.64 1.04
CA ARG A 269 -18.49 12.05 1.17
C ARG A 269 -17.75 11.95 -0.16
N LEU A 270 -18.44 12.17 -1.29
CA LEU A 270 -17.86 12.14 -2.62
C LEU A 270 -17.53 13.54 -3.15
N PRO A 271 -16.55 13.66 -4.07
CA PRO A 271 -16.22 14.95 -4.67
C PRO A 271 -17.43 15.62 -5.32
N ASN A 272 -17.56 16.93 -5.08
CA ASN A 272 -18.63 17.78 -5.61
C ASN A 272 -20.07 17.28 -5.33
N ASN A 273 -20.26 16.47 -4.28
CA ASN A 273 -21.52 15.80 -3.97
C ASN A 273 -22.01 14.91 -5.12
N GLY A 274 -21.13 14.47 -6.03
CA GLY A 274 -21.51 13.76 -7.23
C GLY A 274 -21.63 12.26 -7.03
N PRO A 275 -22.23 11.55 -8.00
CA PRO A 275 -22.29 10.08 -8.00
C PRO A 275 -20.95 9.38 -8.28
N GLY A 276 -19.96 10.11 -8.80
CA GLY A 276 -18.63 9.58 -9.14
C GLY A 276 -17.51 10.11 -8.25
N ILE A 277 -16.31 9.57 -8.43
CA ILE A 277 -15.12 9.95 -7.65
C ILE A 277 -14.24 11.01 -8.34
N ALA A 278 -14.56 11.41 -9.57
CA ALA A 278 -13.77 12.44 -10.26
C ALA A 278 -13.90 13.79 -9.53
N PRO A 279 -12.94 14.73 -9.65
CA PRO A 279 -12.99 16.01 -8.93
C PRO A 279 -14.26 16.84 -9.16
N ASP A 280 -14.89 16.71 -10.32
CA ASP A 280 -16.17 17.35 -10.69
C ASP A 280 -17.41 16.56 -10.22
N GLY A 281 -17.22 15.40 -9.59
CA GLY A 281 -18.26 14.48 -9.12
C GLY A 281 -18.79 13.54 -10.20
N ASN A 282 -18.18 13.52 -11.38
CA ASN A 282 -18.61 12.69 -12.50
C ASN A 282 -17.98 11.27 -12.47
N PHE A 283 -18.49 10.39 -13.31
CA PHE A 283 -17.95 9.06 -13.58
C PHE A 283 -18.03 8.75 -15.08
N VAL A 284 -17.33 7.71 -15.51
CA VAL A 284 -17.49 7.14 -16.86
C VAL A 284 -17.57 5.62 -16.75
N LEU A 285 -18.77 5.06 -16.93
CA LEU A 285 -18.98 3.62 -16.97
C LEU A 285 -18.59 3.10 -18.36
N SER A 286 -17.38 2.55 -18.47
CA SER A 286 -16.86 2.05 -19.75
C SER A 286 -17.54 0.76 -20.22
N GLU A 287 -17.82 -0.18 -19.31
CA GLU A 287 -18.46 -1.46 -19.66
C GLU A 287 -19.26 -2.02 -18.48
N ILE A 288 -20.45 -2.56 -18.77
CA ILE A 288 -21.24 -3.39 -17.85
C ILE A 288 -21.39 -4.80 -18.42
N VAL A 289 -21.07 -5.82 -17.62
CA VAL A 289 -21.26 -7.23 -17.98
C VAL A 289 -22.05 -7.92 -16.89
N VAL A 290 -23.04 -8.72 -17.29
CA VAL A 290 -23.89 -9.49 -16.37
C VAL A 290 -23.82 -10.97 -16.73
N SER A 291 -23.72 -11.80 -15.71
CA SER A 291 -23.93 -13.25 -15.81
C SER A 291 -24.82 -13.74 -14.68
N ALA A 292 -25.51 -14.86 -14.88
CA ALA A 292 -26.45 -15.40 -13.92
C ALA A 292 -26.25 -16.90 -13.71
N SER A 293 -26.48 -17.36 -12.49
CA SER A 293 -26.55 -18.78 -12.15
C SER A 293 -27.74 -19.04 -11.21
N PRO A 294 -28.16 -20.31 -11.01
CA PRO A 294 -29.12 -20.63 -9.95
C PRO A 294 -28.64 -20.10 -8.59
N ALA A 295 -29.57 -19.61 -7.78
CA ALA A 295 -29.27 -19.07 -6.45
C ALA A 295 -28.75 -20.12 -5.47
N ASP A 296 -29.13 -21.40 -5.64
CA ASP A 296 -28.66 -22.53 -4.84
C ASP A 296 -27.33 -23.06 -5.40
N ALA A 297 -26.26 -22.99 -4.60
CA ALA A 297 -24.92 -23.46 -4.96
C ALA A 297 -24.90 -24.96 -5.31
N LYS A 298 -25.80 -25.78 -4.76
CA LYS A 298 -25.91 -27.20 -5.11
C LYS A 298 -26.46 -27.42 -6.52
N ARG A 299 -27.23 -26.44 -7.03
CA ARG A 299 -27.77 -26.40 -8.40
C ARG A 299 -26.84 -25.67 -9.37
N ALA A 300 -25.89 -24.87 -8.87
CA ALA A 300 -24.89 -24.13 -9.65
C ALA A 300 -23.75 -25.02 -10.18
N LYS A 301 -24.05 -26.26 -10.60
CA LYS A 301 -23.06 -27.19 -11.18
C LYS A 301 -22.53 -26.75 -12.55
N ALA A 302 -23.15 -25.76 -13.19
CA ALA A 302 -22.73 -25.16 -14.45
C ALA A 302 -22.10 -23.78 -14.23
N ALA A 303 -21.17 -23.39 -15.11
CA ALA A 303 -20.62 -22.04 -15.16
C ALA A 303 -21.73 -21.00 -15.31
N ALA A 304 -21.54 -19.80 -14.72
CA ALA A 304 -22.53 -18.72 -14.83
C ALA A 304 -22.84 -18.41 -16.30
N GLN A 305 -24.12 -18.34 -16.63
CA GLN A 305 -24.60 -18.02 -17.98
C GLN A 305 -24.41 -16.52 -18.24
N ALA A 306 -23.68 -16.16 -19.29
CA ALA A 306 -23.58 -14.77 -19.74
C ALA A 306 -24.96 -14.25 -20.19
N ILE A 307 -25.33 -13.06 -19.71
CA ILE A 307 -26.60 -12.40 -20.06
C ILE A 307 -26.30 -11.30 -21.08
N THR A 308 -26.88 -11.43 -22.27
CA THR A 308 -26.77 -10.40 -23.30
C THR A 308 -27.67 -9.23 -22.92
N LEU A 309 -27.07 -8.05 -22.78
CA LEU A 309 -27.77 -6.80 -22.49
C LEU A 309 -28.12 -6.08 -23.81
N ARG A 310 -29.28 -5.44 -23.86
CA ARG A 310 -29.78 -4.70 -25.02
C ARG A 310 -30.55 -3.45 -24.59
N ASN A 311 -30.85 -2.60 -25.57
CA ASN A 311 -31.68 -1.41 -25.43
C ASN A 311 -31.31 -0.52 -24.23
N PRO A 312 -30.03 -0.15 -24.05
CA PRO A 312 -29.63 0.62 -22.88
C PRO A 312 -30.25 2.02 -22.96
N ARG A 313 -30.79 2.52 -21.85
CA ARG A 313 -31.38 3.86 -21.75
C ARG A 313 -30.93 4.50 -20.45
N ALA A 314 -30.57 5.78 -20.49
CA ALA A 314 -30.29 6.59 -19.31
C ALA A 314 -31.24 7.78 -19.23
N ASP A 315 -31.53 8.25 -18.02
CA ASP A 315 -32.34 9.44 -17.79
C ASP A 315 -31.59 10.73 -18.19
N PHE A 316 -30.25 10.68 -18.19
CA PHE A 316 -29.37 11.72 -18.67
C PHE A 316 -28.09 11.13 -19.29
N GLU A 317 -27.59 11.78 -20.33
CA GLU A 317 -26.35 11.43 -21.00
C GLU A 317 -25.51 12.69 -21.24
N GLN A 318 -24.27 12.68 -20.75
CA GLN A 318 -23.29 13.70 -21.11
C GLN A 318 -23.04 13.64 -22.63
N ALA A 319 -22.87 14.81 -23.26
CA ALA A 319 -22.50 14.91 -24.66
C ALA A 319 -21.26 14.04 -24.99
N ASN A 320 -21.38 13.17 -26.00
CA ASN A 320 -20.38 12.18 -26.44
C ASN A 320 -20.11 11.00 -25.49
N PHE A 321 -20.86 10.87 -24.38
CA PHE A 321 -20.77 9.75 -23.44
C PHE A 321 -22.15 9.07 -23.25
N PRO A 322 -22.76 8.55 -24.34
CA PRO A 322 -24.08 7.91 -24.26
C PRO A 322 -23.98 6.53 -23.61
N VAL A 323 -25.09 6.07 -23.02
CA VAL A 323 -25.15 4.80 -22.29
C VAL A 323 -24.88 3.58 -23.18
N THR A 324 -25.10 3.72 -24.48
CA THR A 324 -24.81 2.68 -25.47
C THR A 324 -23.34 2.28 -25.51
N GLU A 325 -22.42 3.18 -25.14
CA GLU A 325 -21.00 2.86 -25.05
C GLU A 325 -20.71 1.84 -23.94
N SER A 326 -21.50 1.79 -22.86
CA SER A 326 -21.30 0.84 -21.76
C SER A 326 -21.60 -0.62 -22.13
N LEU A 327 -22.14 -0.90 -23.32
CA LEU A 327 -22.33 -2.26 -23.83
C LEU A 327 -21.19 -2.74 -24.75
N LYS A 328 -20.25 -1.86 -25.12
CA LYS A 328 -19.14 -2.24 -26.00
C LYS A 328 -17.99 -2.84 -25.21
N LYS A 329 -17.63 -4.07 -25.57
CA LYS A 329 -16.56 -4.81 -24.90
C LYS A 329 -15.21 -4.12 -25.05
N GLY A 330 -14.50 -3.93 -23.94
CA GLY A 330 -13.13 -3.41 -23.96
C GLY A 330 -13.02 -1.90 -24.18
N ASN A 331 -14.10 -1.14 -23.96
CA ASN A 331 -14.07 0.31 -24.00
C ASN A 331 -13.08 0.89 -22.99
N ARG A 332 -12.18 1.78 -23.44
CA ARG A 332 -11.14 2.40 -22.60
C ARG A 332 -11.25 3.92 -22.49
N ASP A 333 -11.86 4.55 -23.48
CA ASP A 333 -11.92 6.00 -23.68
C ASP A 333 -13.36 6.54 -23.77
N ARG A 334 -14.37 5.65 -23.80
CA ARG A 334 -15.79 5.99 -23.85
C ARG A 334 -16.57 5.25 -22.76
N GLY A 335 -17.83 5.65 -22.57
CA GLY A 335 -18.74 5.09 -21.59
C GLY A 335 -19.93 6.00 -21.33
N TRP A 336 -20.78 5.63 -20.37
CA TRP A 336 -21.85 6.48 -19.87
C TRP A 336 -21.33 7.47 -18.82
N ALA A 337 -21.69 8.74 -18.94
CA ALA A 337 -21.34 9.80 -18.00
C ALA A 337 -22.47 10.83 -17.83
N VAL A 338 -22.40 11.65 -16.78
CA VAL A 338 -23.51 12.54 -16.37
C VAL A 338 -23.11 14.01 -16.20
N SER A 339 -21.93 14.45 -16.64
CA SER A 339 -21.58 15.87 -16.59
C SER A 339 -22.44 16.69 -17.58
N PRO A 340 -22.88 17.92 -17.23
CA PRO A 340 -22.59 18.67 -15.99
C PRO A 340 -23.58 18.43 -14.84
N GLU A 341 -24.50 17.47 -14.96
CA GLU A 341 -25.55 17.15 -13.98
C GLU A 341 -25.02 16.35 -12.76
N GLY A 342 -23.72 16.47 -12.46
CA GLY A 342 -23.15 15.95 -11.22
C GLY A 342 -23.79 16.61 -9.98
N GLY A 343 -24.05 15.82 -8.96
CA GLY A 343 -24.77 16.27 -7.75
C GLY A 343 -26.23 15.84 -7.70
N PHE A 344 -26.72 15.15 -8.74
CA PHE A 344 -28.06 14.62 -8.82
C PHE A 344 -28.05 13.10 -8.99
N ARG A 345 -29.19 12.49 -8.67
CA ARG A 345 -29.47 11.09 -8.94
C ARG A 345 -29.63 10.90 -10.46
N HIS A 346 -29.01 9.87 -10.99
CA HIS A 346 -29.22 9.40 -12.36
C HIS A 346 -29.42 7.90 -12.41
N GLU A 347 -30.00 7.39 -13.49
CA GLU A 347 -30.21 5.96 -13.67
C GLU A 347 -30.08 5.52 -15.12
N ALA A 348 -29.58 4.30 -15.29
CA ALA A 348 -29.44 3.61 -16.55
C ALA A 348 -30.08 2.21 -16.47
N ILE A 349 -30.89 1.85 -17.44
CA ILE A 349 -31.57 0.55 -17.55
C ILE A 349 -30.98 -0.25 -18.71
N PHE A 350 -30.83 -1.55 -18.51
CA PHE A 350 -30.30 -2.50 -19.48
C PHE A 350 -31.24 -3.71 -19.53
N GLU A 351 -31.89 -3.92 -20.68
CA GLU A 351 -32.79 -5.05 -20.88
C GLU A 351 -31.98 -6.32 -21.14
N PHE A 352 -32.49 -7.45 -20.67
CA PHE A 352 -31.95 -8.76 -21.00
C PHE A 352 -32.53 -9.22 -22.34
N ASP A 353 -31.71 -9.84 -23.18
CA ASP A 353 -32.18 -10.45 -24.42
C ASP A 353 -33.18 -11.59 -24.14
N LYS A 354 -32.93 -12.36 -23.08
CA LYS A 354 -33.81 -13.42 -22.58
C LYS A 354 -34.02 -13.30 -21.07
N PRO A 355 -35.23 -13.58 -20.55
CA PRO A 355 -35.46 -13.57 -19.12
C PRO A 355 -34.57 -14.58 -18.39
N VAL A 356 -34.05 -14.20 -17.22
CA VAL A 356 -33.35 -15.11 -16.31
C VAL A 356 -34.39 -15.79 -15.43
N ASP A 357 -34.56 -17.09 -15.63
CA ASP A 357 -35.66 -17.85 -15.01
C ASP A 357 -35.16 -19.14 -14.34
N PHE A 358 -34.44 -18.98 -13.24
CA PHE A 358 -33.93 -20.12 -12.47
C PHE A 358 -34.90 -20.55 -11.36
N GLU A 359 -35.15 -21.85 -11.28
CA GLU A 359 -35.90 -22.45 -10.18
C GLU A 359 -35.21 -22.24 -8.82
N GLY A 360 -35.90 -21.55 -7.91
CA GLY A 360 -35.37 -21.15 -6.59
C GLY A 360 -34.62 -19.82 -6.57
N GLY A 361 -34.70 -19.04 -7.65
CA GLY A 361 -34.09 -17.71 -7.77
C GLY A 361 -32.72 -17.71 -8.45
N ALA A 362 -32.15 -16.51 -8.63
CA ALA A 362 -30.92 -16.29 -9.35
C ALA A 362 -29.81 -15.67 -8.48
N LEU A 363 -28.56 -15.99 -8.79
CA LEU A 363 -27.37 -15.25 -8.40
C LEU A 363 -26.85 -14.49 -9.62
N LEU A 364 -26.87 -13.17 -9.58
CA LEU A 364 -26.35 -12.29 -10.62
C LEU A 364 -24.93 -11.87 -10.27
N ASN A 365 -23.99 -12.09 -11.18
CA ASN A 365 -22.66 -11.51 -11.13
C ASN A 365 -22.63 -10.31 -12.08
N VAL A 366 -22.27 -9.14 -11.56
CA VAL A 366 -22.20 -7.89 -12.31
C VAL A 366 -20.78 -7.37 -12.25
N GLN A 367 -20.19 -7.12 -13.42
CA GLN A 367 -18.91 -6.46 -13.56
C GLN A 367 -19.12 -5.06 -14.13
N LEU A 368 -18.57 -4.05 -13.44
CA LEU A 368 -18.60 -2.64 -13.86
C LEU A 368 -17.16 -2.18 -14.06
N THR A 369 -16.79 -1.91 -15.31
CA THR A 369 -15.44 -1.49 -15.70
C THR A 369 -15.42 0.00 -16.00
N GLN A 370 -14.41 0.71 -15.49
CA GLN A 370 -14.25 2.17 -15.61
C GLN A 370 -12.78 2.51 -15.93
N PHE A 371 -12.45 2.62 -17.21
CA PHE A 371 -11.05 2.76 -17.66
C PHE A 371 -10.69 4.16 -18.13
N TYR A 372 -11.70 5.02 -18.29
CA TYR A 372 -11.52 6.37 -18.80
C TYR A 372 -10.48 7.18 -18.01
N GLN A 373 -9.54 7.78 -18.73
CA GLN A 373 -8.43 8.58 -18.17
C GLN A 373 -7.74 7.89 -16.98
N ASN A 374 -7.35 6.63 -17.17
CA ASN A 374 -6.62 5.83 -16.18
C ASN A 374 -7.39 5.66 -14.85
N GLY A 375 -8.73 5.58 -14.92
CA GLY A 375 -9.58 5.40 -13.75
C GLY A 375 -9.80 6.66 -12.91
N LYS A 376 -9.59 7.84 -13.49
CA LYS A 376 -9.95 9.12 -12.86
C LYS A 376 -11.46 9.24 -12.61
N TYR A 377 -12.27 8.55 -13.40
CA TYR A 377 -13.74 8.67 -13.42
C TYR A 377 -14.43 7.38 -13.00
N ASN A 378 -14.09 6.86 -11.82
CA ASN A 378 -14.77 5.68 -11.27
C ASN A 378 -16.12 6.04 -10.62
N LEU A 379 -17.03 5.06 -10.57
CA LEU A 379 -18.32 5.17 -9.88
C LEU A 379 -18.09 5.33 -8.37
N GLY A 380 -18.80 6.27 -7.76
CA GLY A 380 -18.69 6.64 -6.35
C GLY A 380 -19.78 5.99 -5.50
N LYS A 381 -21.04 6.41 -5.66
CA LYS A 381 -22.18 5.82 -4.96
C LYS A 381 -23.26 5.37 -5.94
N PHE A 382 -23.66 4.11 -5.84
CA PHE A 382 -24.64 3.53 -6.74
C PHE A 382 -25.33 2.31 -6.12
N ARG A 383 -26.48 1.92 -6.67
CA ARG A 383 -27.16 0.66 -6.35
C ARG A 383 -27.71 0.00 -7.61
N LEU A 384 -27.92 -1.30 -7.54
CA LEU A 384 -28.45 -2.10 -8.64
C LEU A 384 -29.85 -2.60 -8.32
N TRP A 385 -30.70 -2.64 -9.35
CA TRP A 385 -32.06 -3.14 -9.25
C TRP A 385 -32.36 -4.14 -10.35
N VAL A 386 -33.37 -4.97 -10.13
CA VAL A 386 -33.88 -5.92 -11.12
C VAL A 386 -35.39 -5.79 -11.25
N THR A 387 -35.92 -6.20 -12.40
CA THR A 387 -37.37 -6.25 -12.65
C THR A 387 -37.73 -7.48 -13.46
N THR A 388 -39.00 -7.88 -13.39
CA THR A 388 -39.60 -8.95 -14.19
C THR A 388 -40.62 -8.41 -15.20
N ALA A 389 -40.73 -7.08 -15.34
CA ALA A 389 -41.69 -6.45 -16.22
C ALA A 389 -41.39 -6.81 -17.70
N PRO A 390 -42.41 -7.20 -18.49
CA PRO A 390 -42.21 -7.57 -19.89
C PRO A 390 -41.86 -6.34 -20.77
N VAL A 391 -42.37 -5.17 -20.40
CA VAL A 391 -42.03 -3.88 -21.01
C VAL A 391 -41.29 -3.06 -19.96
N VAL A 392 -40.01 -2.79 -20.20
CA VAL A 392 -39.11 -2.18 -19.21
C VAL A 392 -39.09 -0.65 -19.38
N ARG A 393 -39.45 0.07 -18.31
CA ARG A 393 -39.36 1.54 -18.21
C ARG A 393 -38.54 1.92 -16.98
N PHE A 394 -38.23 3.21 -16.81
CA PHE A 394 -37.55 3.69 -15.60
C PHE A 394 -38.34 3.38 -14.33
N GLY A 395 -39.67 3.36 -14.43
CA GLY A 395 -40.56 2.74 -13.46
C GLY A 395 -40.42 3.32 -12.06
N THR A 396 -40.72 2.52 -11.06
CA THR A 396 -40.67 2.94 -9.65
C THR A 396 -40.27 1.76 -8.77
N PRO A 397 -39.59 1.97 -7.62
CA PRO A 397 -39.33 0.90 -6.66
C PRO A 397 -40.63 0.19 -6.24
N LYS A 398 -40.59 -1.14 -6.12
CA LYS A 398 -41.77 -1.95 -5.78
C LYS A 398 -42.47 -1.50 -4.50
N VAL A 399 -41.70 -1.16 -3.46
CA VAL A 399 -42.23 -0.66 -2.18
C VAL A 399 -43.01 0.65 -2.35
N VAL A 400 -42.52 1.55 -3.19
CA VAL A 400 -43.18 2.82 -3.51
C VAL A 400 -44.46 2.56 -4.29
N ALA A 401 -44.42 1.68 -5.29
CA ALA A 401 -45.60 1.32 -6.07
C ALA A 401 -46.68 0.61 -5.22
N GLU A 402 -46.28 -0.26 -4.29
CA GLU A 402 -47.20 -0.90 -3.34
C GLU A 402 -47.83 0.12 -2.39
N ALA A 403 -47.08 1.13 -1.93
CA ALA A 403 -47.63 2.24 -1.16
C ALA A 403 -48.64 3.07 -1.96
N MET A 404 -48.39 3.28 -3.25
CA MET A 404 -49.28 4.03 -4.16
C MET A 404 -50.62 3.33 -4.42
N LYS A 405 -50.69 2.00 -4.27
CA LYS A 405 -51.96 1.25 -4.37
C LYS A 405 -52.90 1.49 -3.20
N LEU A 406 -52.41 2.04 -2.09
CA LEU A 406 -53.20 2.34 -0.90
C LEU A 406 -53.55 3.84 -0.86
N PRO A 407 -54.78 4.21 -0.43
CA PRO A 407 -55.12 5.59 -0.12
C PRO A 407 -54.14 6.19 0.88
N ALA A 408 -53.82 7.48 0.76
CA ALA A 408 -52.79 8.14 1.58
C ALA A 408 -52.94 7.89 3.10
N GLY A 409 -54.18 7.93 3.63
CA GLY A 409 -54.47 7.68 5.05
C GLY A 409 -54.38 6.21 5.50
N LYS A 410 -54.15 5.26 4.58
CA LYS A 410 -54.02 3.81 4.87
C LYS A 410 -52.59 3.28 4.68
N ARG A 411 -51.64 4.13 4.25
CA ARG A 411 -50.23 3.75 4.08
C ARG A 411 -49.57 3.56 5.45
N SER A 412 -48.73 2.53 5.61
CA SER A 412 -47.95 2.32 6.82
C SER A 412 -46.87 3.41 7.00
N LYS A 413 -46.27 3.51 8.19
CA LYS A 413 -45.17 4.46 8.43
C LYS A 413 -43.97 4.18 7.53
N GLU A 414 -43.67 2.91 7.30
CA GLU A 414 -42.57 2.46 6.45
C GLU A 414 -42.84 2.82 4.98
N GLN A 415 -44.08 2.67 4.51
CA GLN A 415 -44.50 3.05 3.17
C GLN A 415 -44.44 4.57 2.96
N GLN A 416 -44.89 5.34 3.95
CA GLN A 416 -44.80 6.80 3.93
C GLN A 416 -43.34 7.27 3.90
N ALA A 417 -42.48 6.65 4.72
CA ALA A 417 -41.05 6.95 4.74
C ALA A 417 -40.37 6.60 3.40
N ALA A 418 -40.70 5.45 2.81
CA ALA A 418 -40.16 5.05 1.51
C ALA A 418 -40.57 6.01 0.38
N LEU A 419 -41.83 6.44 0.36
CA LEU A 419 -42.33 7.45 -0.58
C LEU A 419 -41.60 8.79 -0.41
N ALA A 420 -41.51 9.30 0.81
CA ALA A 420 -40.85 10.57 1.10
C ALA A 420 -39.36 10.53 0.76
N ALA A 421 -38.67 9.44 1.09
CA ALA A 421 -37.27 9.23 0.76
C ALA A 421 -37.06 9.22 -0.77
N HIS A 422 -37.87 8.44 -1.49
CA HIS A 422 -37.77 8.36 -2.95
C HIS A 422 -38.07 9.72 -3.63
N PHE A 423 -39.04 10.46 -3.10
CA PHE A 423 -39.34 11.81 -3.57
C PHE A 423 -38.17 12.77 -3.36
N LEU A 424 -37.57 12.77 -2.17
CA LEU A 424 -36.41 13.62 -1.85
C LEU A 424 -35.17 13.27 -2.68
N GLU A 425 -34.94 11.99 -2.97
CA GLU A 425 -33.88 11.54 -3.88
C GLU A 425 -34.00 12.15 -5.29
N GLN A 426 -35.22 12.39 -5.76
CA GLN A 426 -35.51 13.00 -7.07
C GLN A 426 -35.65 14.53 -7.03
N SER A 427 -35.83 15.12 -5.86
CA SER A 427 -36.06 16.57 -5.71
C SER A 427 -34.81 17.38 -6.03
N ARG A 428 -34.80 18.07 -7.18
CA ARG A 428 -33.68 18.92 -7.59
C ARG A 428 -33.36 20.04 -6.59
N ASP A 429 -34.37 20.66 -5.98
CA ASP A 429 -34.13 21.71 -4.98
C ASP A 429 -33.42 21.14 -3.74
N TYR A 430 -33.93 20.03 -3.20
CA TYR A 430 -33.32 19.37 -2.05
C TYR A 430 -31.87 18.93 -2.33
N GLN A 431 -31.61 18.33 -3.49
CA GLN A 431 -30.26 17.92 -3.88
C GLN A 431 -29.33 19.13 -4.11
N THR A 432 -29.86 20.24 -4.64
CA THR A 432 -29.10 21.49 -4.80
C THR A 432 -28.66 22.05 -3.45
N GLN A 433 -29.56 22.07 -2.45
CA GLN A 433 -29.19 22.51 -1.10
C GLN A 433 -28.18 21.55 -0.45
N LYS A 434 -28.31 20.24 -0.67
CA LYS A 434 -27.32 19.26 -0.20
C LYS A 434 -25.94 19.48 -0.82
N LYS A 435 -25.87 19.76 -2.12
CA LYS A 435 -24.62 20.11 -2.81
C LYS A 435 -24.00 21.38 -2.23
N ALA A 436 -24.80 22.40 -1.93
CA ALA A 436 -24.33 23.63 -1.28
C ALA A 436 -23.79 23.36 0.13
N LEU A 437 -24.47 22.51 0.92
CA LEU A 437 -24.00 22.09 2.24
C LEU A 437 -22.68 21.32 2.15
N ALA A 438 -22.57 20.33 1.25
CA ALA A 438 -21.33 19.58 1.04
C ALA A 438 -20.17 20.51 0.64
N ALA A 439 -20.42 21.51 -0.21
CA ALA A 439 -19.42 22.51 -0.59
C ALA A 439 -18.98 23.37 0.61
N ALA A 440 -19.91 23.83 1.45
CA ALA A 440 -19.61 24.61 2.66
C ALA A 440 -18.87 23.79 3.73
N SER A 441 -19.13 22.48 3.79
CA SER A 441 -18.53 21.55 4.76
C SER A 441 -17.09 21.17 4.44
N LYS A 442 -16.57 21.49 3.25
CA LYS A 442 -15.17 21.22 2.89
C LYS A 442 -14.21 21.88 3.90
N PRO A 443 -13.12 21.21 4.28
CA PRO A 443 -12.12 21.81 5.15
C PRO A 443 -11.46 23.02 4.46
N LEU A 444 -10.97 23.95 5.26
CA LEU A 444 -10.15 25.04 4.74
C LEU A 444 -8.88 24.47 4.06
N PRO A 445 -8.43 25.03 2.93
CA PRO A 445 -7.19 24.62 2.30
C PRO A 445 -5.99 24.75 3.25
N PRO A 446 -4.98 23.87 3.18
CA PRO A 446 -3.82 23.94 4.06
C PRO A 446 -3.04 25.25 3.88
N ASP A 447 -2.47 25.75 4.98
CA ASP A 447 -1.60 26.94 5.00
C ASP A 447 -0.21 26.61 4.41
N GLN A 448 -0.02 26.89 3.13
CA GLN A 448 1.25 26.59 2.44
C GLN A 448 2.48 27.25 3.10
N PRO A 449 2.44 28.55 3.47
CA PRO A 449 3.54 29.13 4.24
C PRO A 449 3.80 28.46 5.59
N LEU A 450 2.76 28.05 6.33
CA LEU A 450 2.96 27.32 7.59
C LEU A 450 3.70 26.00 7.36
N LEU A 451 3.26 25.21 6.37
CA LEU A 451 3.89 23.94 6.01
C LEU A 451 5.36 24.14 5.61
N ALA A 452 5.68 25.22 4.88
CA ALA A 452 7.05 25.54 4.51
C ALA A 452 7.91 25.89 5.74
N LEU A 453 7.37 26.62 6.71
CA LEU A 453 8.06 26.95 7.96
C LEU A 453 8.29 25.71 8.83
N GLU A 454 7.30 24.83 8.92
CA GLU A 454 7.42 23.53 9.62
C GLU A 454 8.48 22.65 8.97
N ALA A 455 8.45 22.50 7.63
CA ALA A 455 9.44 21.73 6.90
C ALA A 455 10.86 22.28 7.08
N ARG A 456 11.01 23.62 7.08
CA ARG A 456 12.31 24.27 7.33
C ARG A 456 12.80 24.01 8.76
N LEU A 457 11.93 24.04 9.76
CA LEU A 457 12.30 23.66 11.13
C LEU A 457 12.78 22.22 11.20
N THR A 458 12.03 21.28 10.61
CA THR A 458 12.42 19.86 10.55
C THR A 458 13.76 19.65 9.86
N GLU A 459 14.03 20.37 8.76
CA GLU A 459 15.31 20.31 8.06
C GLU A 459 16.47 20.80 8.95
N THR A 460 16.23 21.89 9.69
CA THR A 460 17.25 22.51 10.57
C THR A 460 17.54 21.67 11.82
N GLU A 461 16.59 20.85 12.26
CA GLU A 461 16.76 19.95 13.41
C GLU A 461 17.63 18.72 13.12
N LYS A 462 17.93 18.43 11.84
CA LYS A 462 18.81 17.33 11.47
C LYS A 462 20.19 17.46 12.13
N PRO A 463 20.82 16.36 12.58
CA PRO A 463 22.16 16.41 13.16
C PRO A 463 23.19 16.99 12.19
N ILE A 464 24.22 17.64 12.73
CA ILE A 464 25.38 18.03 11.92
C ILE A 464 26.05 16.80 11.29
N VAL A 465 26.57 16.98 10.09
CA VAL A 465 27.35 15.94 9.41
C VAL A 465 28.80 16.08 9.84
N LEU A 466 29.34 15.02 10.44
CA LEU A 466 30.75 14.96 10.82
C LEU A 466 31.64 14.62 9.62
N ASP A 467 32.90 15.04 9.69
CA ASP A 467 33.92 14.65 8.71
C ASP A 467 34.02 13.11 8.60
N PRO A 468 33.90 12.52 7.39
CA PRO A 468 33.90 11.07 7.23
C PRO A 468 35.16 10.38 7.77
N LYS A 469 36.33 11.02 7.64
CA LYS A 469 37.61 10.48 8.11
C LYS A 469 37.67 10.50 9.65
N LEU A 470 37.14 11.53 10.30
CA LEU A 470 36.98 11.54 11.76
C LEU A 470 36.09 10.40 12.25
N VAL A 471 34.94 10.17 11.58
CA VAL A 471 34.02 9.07 11.91
C VAL A 471 34.70 7.71 11.77
N GLN A 472 35.48 7.54 10.69
CA GLN A 472 36.29 6.34 10.47
C GLN A 472 37.32 6.16 11.59
N LEU A 473 38.15 7.16 11.86
CA LEU A 473 39.21 7.08 12.88
C LEU A 473 38.68 6.78 14.28
N ARG A 474 37.55 7.36 14.68
CA ARG A 474 36.86 7.03 15.95
C ARG A 474 36.49 5.54 16.02
N ARG A 475 35.98 4.99 14.92
CA ARG A 475 35.63 3.57 14.83
C ARG A 475 36.88 2.70 14.91
N ASP A 476 37.89 3.01 14.11
CA ASP A 476 39.12 2.23 14.00
C ASP A 476 39.88 2.22 15.34
N ALA A 477 40.02 3.38 16.00
CA ALA A 477 40.65 3.46 17.32
C ALA A 477 39.86 2.69 18.40
N GLY A 478 38.52 2.73 18.34
CA GLY A 478 37.66 1.94 19.21
C GLY A 478 37.81 0.43 19.00
N LEU A 479 37.96 -0.03 17.75
CA LEU A 479 38.24 -1.42 17.42
C LEU A 479 39.64 -1.85 17.90
N SER A 480 40.65 -1.04 17.61
CA SER A 480 42.03 -1.27 18.02
C SER A 480 42.17 -1.35 19.55
N THR A 481 41.43 -0.52 20.30
CA THR A 481 41.38 -0.59 21.76
C THR A 481 40.85 -1.94 22.25
N LYS A 482 39.81 -2.50 21.61
CA LYS A 482 39.27 -3.82 21.94
C LYS A 482 40.25 -4.93 21.60
N GLN A 483 40.91 -4.86 20.45
CA GLN A 483 41.93 -5.81 20.01
C GLN A 483 43.08 -5.92 21.02
N LEU A 484 43.51 -4.81 21.61
CA LEU A 484 44.57 -4.81 22.63
C LEU A 484 44.19 -5.48 23.97
N THR A 485 42.89 -5.71 24.25
CA THR A 485 42.46 -6.39 25.49
C THR A 485 42.83 -7.86 25.52
N ASP A 486 42.94 -8.50 24.36
CA ASP A 486 43.42 -9.87 24.19
C ASP A 486 44.34 -9.92 22.95
N ARG A 487 45.56 -9.39 23.14
CA ARG A 487 46.58 -9.24 22.09
C ARG A 487 46.89 -10.58 21.43
N ARG A 488 47.02 -11.60 22.26
CA ARG A 488 47.44 -12.93 21.86
C ARG A 488 46.38 -13.62 21.02
N LEU A 489 45.12 -13.48 21.43
CA LEU A 489 44.00 -13.95 20.63
C LEU A 489 43.87 -13.20 19.31
N THR A 490 43.95 -11.87 19.36
CA THR A 490 43.85 -11.04 18.15
C THR A 490 44.94 -11.39 17.14
N ALA A 491 46.21 -11.45 17.56
CA ALA A 491 47.29 -11.81 16.66
C ALA A 491 47.18 -13.25 16.12
N ALA A 492 46.67 -14.19 16.92
CA ALA A 492 46.39 -15.56 16.45
C ALA A 492 45.24 -15.61 15.43
N GLN A 493 44.21 -14.79 15.61
CA GLN A 493 43.08 -14.64 14.67
C GLN A 493 43.53 -13.96 13.37
N ASP A 494 44.32 -12.90 13.45
CA ASP A 494 44.89 -12.18 12.31
C ASP A 494 45.86 -13.08 11.53
N LEU A 495 46.69 -13.87 12.22
CA LEU A 495 47.54 -14.87 11.57
C LEU A 495 46.70 -15.91 10.84
N ALA A 496 45.67 -16.48 11.48
CA ALA A 496 44.78 -17.43 10.82
C ALA A 496 44.10 -16.81 9.60
N TRP A 497 43.65 -15.55 9.70
CA TRP A 497 43.08 -14.80 8.58
C TRP A 497 44.08 -14.61 7.43
N ALA A 498 45.30 -14.19 7.74
CA ALA A 498 46.36 -14.00 6.76
C ALA A 498 46.74 -15.31 6.05
N LEU A 499 46.80 -16.42 6.78
CA LEU A 499 47.09 -17.74 6.21
C LEU A 499 45.97 -18.23 5.29
N ILE A 500 44.71 -18.10 5.68
CA ILE A 500 43.56 -18.48 4.83
C ILE A 500 43.53 -17.65 3.54
N ASN A 501 44.00 -16.41 3.59
CA ASN A 501 44.08 -15.51 2.44
C ASN A 501 45.41 -15.57 1.67
N SER A 502 46.29 -16.49 2.05
CA SER A 502 47.56 -16.68 1.36
C SER A 502 47.41 -17.53 0.11
N PRO A 503 48.28 -17.36 -0.91
CA PRO A 503 48.33 -18.25 -2.06
C PRO A 503 48.51 -19.73 -1.68
N ALA A 504 49.23 -20.00 -0.58
CA ALA A 504 49.46 -21.36 -0.10
C ALA A 504 48.14 -22.05 0.32
N PHE A 505 47.21 -21.33 0.94
CA PHE A 505 45.90 -21.87 1.30
C PHE A 505 44.96 -21.94 0.09
N LEU A 506 44.91 -20.87 -0.71
CA LEU A 506 43.97 -20.75 -1.83
C LEU A 506 44.28 -21.69 -2.99
N PHE A 507 45.57 -21.94 -3.25
CA PHE A 507 46.03 -22.72 -4.40
C PHE A 507 46.74 -24.03 -4.01
N ASN A 508 46.84 -24.33 -2.71
CA ASN A 508 47.50 -25.53 -2.19
C ASN A 508 48.90 -25.73 -2.79
N HIS A 509 49.68 -24.64 -2.81
CA HIS A 509 50.99 -24.54 -3.46
C HIS A 509 52.15 -24.92 -2.53
#